data_AF-A0A1A3C0H8-F1
#
_entry.id   AF-A0A1A3C0H8-F1
#
_cell.length_a   1.000
_cell.length_b   1.000
_cell.length_c   1.000
_cell.angle_alpha   90.00
_cell.angle_beta   90.00
_cell.angle_gamma   90.00
#
_symmetry.space_group_name_H-M   'P 1'
#
loop_
_entity.id
_entity.type
_entity.pdbx_description
1 polymer ?
#
loop_
_entity_poly.entity_id
_entity_poly.type
_entity_poly.pdbx_seq_one_letter_code
_entity_poly.pdbx_strand_id
1 'polypeptide(L)'
;MDGSHLYRTRIAHLRRAPVYHHFEHHGYSWYVDLDQLPRVPWWLRPFARFDARDHLDGAPGDSLRQRVDMFLRDRGVDLNGGRVTALMQPRVLGSVYNPVTLYWCHDRDGVLRHVVMEMQNSRGERHAYLLPPGPDGVSITPKKLRISPFNGGDGHYLVRAPEPGAEVDVTVSLHRGNEPAFIATVRGTRRPARVAEVLRMQVVAPLAPLMTALDYRLQCLTLWLRRVPIAARTERVDETRAPARALVTHAARSR
;
A
#
# COMPACT_ATOMS: atom_id res chain seq x y z
N MET A 1 23.71 3.51 8.95
CA MET A 1 22.36 3.21 8.38
C MET A 1 21.70 4.54 8.11
N ASP A 2 22.42 5.40 7.39
CA ASP A 2 22.22 6.83 7.50
C ASP A 2 21.14 7.26 6.52
N GLY A 3 20.25 8.16 6.95
CA GLY A 3 19.09 8.60 6.15
C GLY A 3 17.86 7.68 6.18
N SER A 4 17.94 6.49 6.79
CA SER A 4 16.77 5.61 6.97
C SER A 4 16.06 5.86 8.29
N HIS A 5 14.73 5.76 8.27
CA HIS A 5 13.88 6.04 9.42
C HIS A 5 12.90 4.92 9.71
N LEU A 6 12.55 4.80 10.98
CA LEU A 6 11.49 3.93 11.46
C LEU A 6 10.33 4.79 11.94
N TYR A 7 9.12 4.40 11.62
CA TYR A 7 7.93 4.93 12.27
C TYR A 7 7.40 3.88 13.23
N ARG A 8 7.20 4.25 14.50
CA ARG A 8 6.40 3.43 15.42
C ARG A 8 4.94 3.68 15.06
N THR A 9 4.34 2.75 14.34
CA THR A 9 3.03 2.93 13.73
C THR A 9 1.91 2.38 14.61
N ARG A 10 0.77 3.06 14.55
CA ARG A 10 -0.54 2.66 15.05
C ARG A 10 -1.43 2.56 13.83
N ILE A 11 -1.90 1.36 13.55
CA ILE A 11 -2.77 1.08 12.42
C ILE A 11 -4.17 0.81 12.96
N ALA A 12 -5.10 1.71 12.64
CA ALA A 12 -6.49 1.57 13.06
C ALA A 12 -7.39 1.31 11.85
N HIS A 13 -8.27 0.33 11.99
CA HIS A 13 -9.29 -0.06 11.04
C HIS A 13 -10.66 0.22 11.65
N LEU A 14 -11.40 1.11 11.01
CA LEU A 14 -12.78 1.43 11.36
C LEU A 14 -13.69 0.97 10.24
N ARG A 15 -14.49 -0.05 10.51
CA ARG A 15 -15.56 -0.49 9.63
C ARG A 15 -16.87 0.07 10.13
N ARG A 16 -17.60 0.80 9.27
CA ARG A 16 -18.91 1.38 9.63
C ARG A 16 -20.07 0.53 9.11
N ALA A 17 -19.89 -0.15 7.99
CA ALA A 17 -20.93 -0.98 7.37
C ALA A 17 -20.39 -2.38 6.96
N PRO A 18 -21.20 -3.45 7.08
CA PRO A 18 -22.57 -3.52 7.62
C PRO A 18 -22.62 -3.66 9.16
N VAL A 19 -21.47 -3.85 9.83
CA VAL A 19 -21.35 -3.93 11.29
C VAL A 19 -20.23 -2.99 11.72
N TYR A 20 -20.49 -2.18 12.74
CA TYR A 20 -19.48 -1.34 13.36
C TYR A 20 -18.39 -2.21 13.99
N HIS A 21 -17.16 -2.06 13.53
CA HIS A 21 -16.00 -2.73 14.10
C HIS A 21 -14.80 -1.79 14.06
N HIS A 22 -14.22 -1.55 15.23
CA HIS A 22 -12.95 -0.86 15.38
C HIS A 22 -11.87 -1.86 15.79
N PHE A 23 -10.73 -1.84 15.13
CA PHE A 23 -9.56 -2.63 15.50
C PHE A 23 -8.33 -1.76 15.38
N GLU A 24 -7.42 -1.87 16.33
CA GLU A 24 -6.16 -1.14 16.32
C GLU A 24 -5.04 -2.09 16.70
N HIS A 25 -3.89 -1.93 16.04
CA HIS A 25 -2.67 -2.59 16.42
C HIS A 25 -1.48 -1.64 16.29
N HIS A 26 -0.46 -1.90 17.12
CA HIS A 26 0.80 -1.18 17.07
C HIS A 26 1.84 -2.02 16.35
N GLY A 27 2.72 -1.35 15.62
CA GLY A 27 3.82 -1.96 14.92
C GLY A 27 4.91 -0.95 14.61
N TYR A 28 5.69 -1.28 13.60
CA TYR A 28 6.66 -0.36 13.03
C TYR A 28 6.66 -0.50 11.51
N SER A 29 7.06 0.59 10.86
CA SER A 29 7.23 0.64 9.40
C SER A 29 8.54 1.33 9.10
N TRP A 30 9.25 0.83 8.10
CA TRP A 30 10.48 1.44 7.61
C TRP A 30 10.15 2.48 6.56
N TYR A 31 10.73 3.67 6.72
CA TYR A 31 10.75 4.71 5.72
C TYR A 31 12.15 4.81 5.12
N VAL A 32 12.26 4.40 3.86
CA VAL A 32 13.53 4.20 3.17
C VAL A 32 13.54 4.92 1.83
N ASP A 33 14.71 5.38 1.43
CA ASP A 33 14.99 5.78 0.06
C ASP A 33 15.27 4.50 -0.76
N LEU A 34 14.57 4.31 -1.88
CA LEU A 34 14.75 3.13 -2.72
C LEU A 34 16.10 3.11 -3.45
N ASP A 35 16.71 4.26 -3.68
CA ASP A 35 18.05 4.39 -4.26
C ASP A 35 19.15 4.12 -3.22
N GLN A 36 18.81 4.23 -1.93
CA GLN A 36 19.73 4.08 -0.81
C GLN A 36 19.15 3.19 0.30
N LEU A 37 18.78 1.95 -0.05
CA LEU A 37 18.24 1.00 0.92
C LEU A 37 19.22 0.77 2.09
N PRO A 38 18.71 0.67 3.33
CA PRO A 38 19.54 0.53 4.52
C PRO A 38 20.34 -0.77 4.49
N ARG A 39 21.66 -0.66 4.70
CA ARG A 39 22.56 -1.80 4.89
C ARG A 39 22.61 -2.14 6.38
N VAL A 40 21.99 -3.25 6.76
CA VAL A 40 22.06 -3.78 8.13
C VAL A 40 23.23 -4.78 8.29
N PRO A 41 23.87 -4.86 9.46
CA PRO A 41 24.86 -5.89 9.78
C PRO A 41 24.36 -7.30 9.45
N TRP A 42 25.27 -8.19 9.06
CA TRP A 42 24.91 -9.52 8.55
C TRP A 42 24.01 -10.32 9.51
N TRP A 43 24.23 -10.20 10.82
CA TRP A 43 23.47 -10.86 11.87
C TRP A 43 22.08 -10.23 12.10
N LEU A 44 21.83 -9.00 11.63
CA LEU A 44 20.51 -8.35 11.63
C LEU A 44 19.73 -8.57 10.33
N ARG A 45 20.37 -9.05 9.26
CA ARG A 45 19.71 -9.28 7.96
C ARG A 45 18.45 -10.14 8.04
N PRO A 46 18.35 -11.17 8.90
CA PRO A 46 17.10 -11.91 9.06
C PRO A 46 15.92 -11.06 9.53
N PHE A 47 16.16 -9.91 10.18
CA PHE A 47 15.13 -9.08 10.81
C PHE A 47 14.82 -7.79 10.04
N ALA A 48 15.57 -7.49 8.98
CA ALA A 48 15.41 -6.26 8.22
C ALA A 48 15.89 -6.48 6.77
N ARG A 49 15.17 -7.33 6.02
CA ARG A 49 15.45 -7.58 4.60
C ARG A 49 14.38 -6.95 3.71
N PHE A 50 14.82 -6.13 2.77
CA PHE A 50 13.99 -5.55 1.72
C PHE A 50 14.19 -6.37 0.45
N ASP A 51 13.14 -7.03 -0.02
CA ASP A 51 13.20 -7.90 -1.20
C ASP A 51 12.20 -7.40 -2.23
N ALA A 52 12.68 -7.13 -3.44
CA ALA A 52 11.84 -6.60 -4.50
C ALA A 52 10.71 -7.56 -4.86
N ARG A 53 10.89 -8.88 -4.69
CA ARG A 53 9.86 -9.90 -4.97
C ARG A 53 8.59 -9.73 -4.13
N ASP A 54 8.72 -9.09 -2.98
CA ASP A 54 7.62 -8.83 -2.05
C ASP A 54 6.76 -7.64 -2.47
N HIS A 55 7.15 -6.92 -3.53
CA HIS A 55 6.55 -5.65 -3.92
C HIS A 55 6.47 -5.49 -5.42
N LEU A 56 5.33 -5.02 -5.90
CA LEU A 56 5.01 -4.78 -7.31
C LEU A 56 5.28 -6.02 -8.18
N ASP A 57 4.81 -5.97 -9.41
CA ASP A 57 5.19 -6.96 -10.42
C ASP A 57 6.49 -6.52 -11.09
N GLY A 58 7.32 -7.48 -11.51
CA GLY A 58 8.64 -7.21 -12.05
C GLY A 58 9.37 -8.48 -12.45
N ALA A 59 10.41 -8.32 -13.26
CA ALA A 59 11.25 -9.43 -13.69
C ALA A 59 12.11 -9.96 -12.52
N PRO A 60 12.59 -11.21 -12.61
CA PRO A 60 13.60 -11.72 -11.71
C PRO A 60 14.87 -10.85 -11.75
N GLY A 61 15.37 -10.44 -10.58
CA GLY A 61 16.58 -9.62 -10.46
C GLY A 61 16.34 -8.11 -10.40
N ASP A 62 15.13 -7.64 -10.71
CA ASP A 62 14.78 -6.22 -10.58
C ASP A 62 14.90 -5.73 -9.14
N SER A 63 15.48 -4.54 -8.96
CA SER A 63 15.42 -3.78 -7.70
C SER A 63 14.03 -3.22 -7.43
N LEU A 64 13.75 -2.86 -6.17
CA LEU A 64 12.51 -2.17 -5.80
C LEU A 64 12.30 -0.89 -6.62
N ARG A 65 13.38 -0.12 -6.81
CA ARG A 65 13.38 1.10 -7.61
C ARG A 65 12.93 0.83 -9.05
N GLN A 66 13.55 -0.15 -9.71
CA GLN A 66 13.21 -0.52 -11.09
C GLN A 66 11.75 -0.93 -11.25
N ARG A 67 11.19 -1.66 -10.27
CA ARG A 67 9.78 -2.07 -10.29
C ARG A 67 8.83 -0.88 -10.18
N VAL A 68 9.14 0.08 -9.32
CA VAL A 68 8.36 1.34 -9.22
C VAL A 68 8.45 2.12 -10.53
N ASP A 69 9.65 2.30 -11.07
CA ASP A 69 9.84 3.03 -12.33
C ASP A 69 9.13 2.36 -13.50
N MET A 70 9.11 1.02 -13.56
CA MET A 70 8.33 0.28 -14.55
C MET A 70 6.82 0.53 -14.37
N PHE A 71 6.31 0.39 -13.15
CA PHE A 71 4.89 0.64 -12.84
C PHE A 71 4.43 2.05 -13.25
N LEU A 72 5.28 3.05 -13.02
CA LEU A 72 5.04 4.45 -13.38
C LEU A 72 5.10 4.66 -14.90
N ARG A 73 6.12 4.12 -15.58
CA ARG A 73 6.27 4.22 -17.03
C ARG A 73 5.11 3.59 -17.79
N ASP A 74 4.62 2.44 -17.34
CA ASP A 74 3.45 1.77 -17.91
C ASP A 74 2.16 2.62 -17.83
N ARG A 75 2.18 3.67 -17.01
CA ARG A 75 1.09 4.65 -16.83
C ARG A 75 1.43 6.03 -17.37
N GLY A 76 2.50 6.15 -18.14
CA GLY A 76 2.93 7.41 -18.76
C GLY A 76 3.54 8.43 -17.79
N VAL A 77 4.01 7.99 -16.62
CA VAL A 77 4.67 8.86 -15.64
C VAL A 77 6.18 8.66 -15.70
N ASP A 78 6.89 9.77 -15.92
CA ASP A 78 8.35 9.83 -15.82
C ASP A 78 8.78 10.77 -14.67
N LEU A 79 9.56 10.23 -13.73
CA LEU A 79 10.12 10.98 -12.61
C LEU A 79 11.36 11.78 -12.97
N ASN A 80 11.89 11.61 -14.19
CA ASN A 80 13.08 12.30 -14.66
C ASN A 80 14.32 12.08 -13.75
N GLY A 81 14.45 10.89 -13.17
CA GLY A 81 15.51 10.57 -12.21
C GLY A 81 15.26 11.06 -10.78
N GLY A 82 14.06 11.54 -10.48
CA GLY A 82 13.69 11.97 -9.14
C GLY A 82 13.65 10.84 -8.11
N ARG A 83 13.71 11.23 -6.83
CA ARG A 83 13.81 10.32 -5.68
C ARG A 83 12.50 9.56 -5.43
N VAL A 84 12.61 8.29 -5.09
CA VAL A 84 11.47 7.50 -4.57
C VAL A 84 11.74 7.07 -3.14
N THR A 85 10.90 7.54 -2.22
CA THR A 85 10.89 7.08 -0.83
C THR A 85 9.72 6.14 -0.61
N ALA A 86 9.82 5.25 0.38
CA ALA A 86 8.81 4.24 0.59
C ALA A 86 8.61 3.92 2.07
N LEU A 87 7.35 3.73 2.46
CA LEU A 87 6.93 3.23 3.77
C LEU A 87 6.46 1.78 3.62
N MET A 88 7.23 0.85 4.18
CA MET A 88 6.97 -0.60 4.06
C MET A 88 7.42 -1.38 5.30
N GLN A 89 6.98 -2.62 5.44
CA GLN A 89 7.58 -3.55 6.40
C GLN A 89 8.65 -4.39 5.69
N PRO A 90 9.82 -4.59 6.33
CA PRO A 90 10.81 -5.53 5.83
C PRO A 90 10.36 -6.95 6.14
N ARG A 91 11.03 -7.90 5.48
CA ARG A 91 10.97 -9.31 5.87
C ARG A 91 11.68 -9.52 7.21
N VAL A 92 11.00 -10.23 8.09
CA VAL A 92 11.47 -10.65 9.42
C VAL A 92 11.39 -12.18 9.49
N LEU A 93 12.52 -12.83 9.79
CA LEU A 93 12.68 -14.28 9.88
C LEU A 93 12.08 -15.04 8.69
N GLY A 94 12.30 -14.53 7.48
CA GLY A 94 11.78 -15.17 6.27
C GLY A 94 10.31 -14.90 5.99
N SER A 95 9.60 -14.15 6.84
CA SER A 95 8.17 -13.81 6.67
C SER A 95 7.96 -12.32 6.43
N VAL A 96 6.98 -11.97 5.60
CA VAL A 96 6.59 -10.59 5.32
C VAL A 96 5.08 -10.51 5.19
N TYR A 97 4.48 -9.46 5.72
CA TYR A 97 3.07 -9.15 5.51
C TYR A 97 2.93 -7.65 5.33
N ASN A 98 2.79 -7.21 4.07
CA ASN A 98 2.68 -5.80 3.71
C ASN A 98 1.25 -5.51 3.23
N PRO A 99 0.28 -5.28 4.14
CA PRO A 99 -1.11 -5.04 3.74
C PRO A 99 -1.23 -3.75 2.91
N VAL A 100 -0.37 -2.77 3.21
CA VAL A 100 -0.21 -1.55 2.43
C VAL A 100 1.27 -1.15 2.40
N THR A 101 1.77 -0.81 1.21
CA THR A 101 3.05 -0.17 0.98
C THR A 101 2.83 1.12 0.22
N LEU A 102 3.49 2.20 0.63
CA LEU A 102 3.35 3.52 0.01
C LEU A 102 4.69 3.94 -0.55
N TYR A 103 4.68 4.48 -1.76
CA TYR A 103 5.84 5.05 -2.44
C TYR A 103 5.54 6.51 -2.75
N TRP A 104 6.38 7.44 -2.29
CA TRP A 104 6.31 8.85 -2.65
C TRP A 104 7.32 9.11 -3.77
N CYS A 105 6.79 9.47 -4.93
CA CYS A 105 7.54 9.58 -6.16
C CYS A 105 7.75 11.06 -6.49
N HIS A 106 8.99 11.52 -6.37
CA HIS A 106 9.39 12.90 -6.60
C HIS A 106 9.98 13.04 -8.01
N ASP A 107 9.91 14.24 -8.58
CA ASP A 107 10.71 14.57 -9.77
C ASP A 107 12.15 14.95 -9.39
N ARG A 108 12.95 15.31 -10.41
CA ARG A 108 14.34 15.75 -10.26
C ARG A 108 14.51 16.99 -9.37
N ASP A 109 13.47 17.83 -9.29
CA ASP A 109 13.46 19.07 -8.52
C ASP A 109 13.01 18.82 -7.06
N GLY A 110 12.70 17.57 -6.73
CA GLY A 110 12.25 17.14 -5.40
C GLY A 110 10.76 17.37 -5.14
N VAL A 111 9.99 17.73 -6.16
CA VAL A 111 8.55 17.95 -6.03
C VAL A 111 7.83 16.60 -6.07
N LEU A 112 6.94 16.36 -5.10
CA LEU A 112 6.10 15.16 -5.08
C LEU A 112 5.16 15.17 -6.29
N ARG A 113 5.35 14.22 -7.20
CA ARG A 113 4.53 14.08 -8.42
C ARG A 113 3.39 13.10 -8.24
N HIS A 114 3.63 11.98 -7.57
CA HIS A 114 2.66 10.92 -7.37
C HIS A 114 2.93 10.16 -6.09
N VAL A 115 1.89 9.52 -5.55
CA VAL A 115 2.04 8.45 -4.55
C VAL A 115 1.60 7.14 -5.20
N VAL A 116 2.38 6.08 -5.06
CA VAL A 116 1.93 4.72 -5.41
C VAL A 116 1.54 4.02 -4.13
N MET A 117 0.30 3.52 -4.09
CA MET A 117 -0.20 2.71 -2.98
C MET A 117 -0.34 1.27 -3.44
N GLU A 118 0.57 0.42 -3.02
CA GLU A 118 0.45 -1.03 -3.21
C GLU A 118 -0.33 -1.63 -2.04
N MET A 119 -1.35 -2.42 -2.35
CA MET A 119 -2.10 -3.20 -1.38
C MET A 119 -1.92 -4.68 -1.68
N GLN A 120 -1.78 -5.49 -0.62
CA GLN A 120 -1.67 -6.94 -0.74
C GLN A 120 -2.71 -7.59 0.17
N ASN A 121 -3.30 -8.70 -0.30
CA ASN A 121 -4.21 -9.49 0.52
C ASN A 121 -3.55 -10.76 1.04
N SER A 122 -4.19 -11.42 2.01
CA SER A 122 -3.67 -12.63 2.64
C SER A 122 -3.56 -13.84 1.71
N ARG A 123 -4.07 -13.75 0.48
CA ARG A 123 -3.99 -14.80 -0.56
C ARG A 123 -2.83 -14.56 -1.52
N GLY A 124 -2.01 -13.53 -1.28
CA GLY A 124 -0.88 -13.17 -2.12
C GLY A 124 -1.25 -12.37 -3.38
N GLU A 125 -2.51 -11.99 -3.56
CA GLU A 125 -2.89 -11.06 -4.63
C GLU A 125 -2.43 -9.65 -4.23
N ARG A 126 -1.81 -8.94 -5.17
CA ARG A 126 -1.34 -7.56 -5.00
C ARG A 126 -1.98 -6.65 -6.05
N HIS A 127 -2.11 -5.37 -5.72
CA HIS A 127 -2.49 -4.34 -6.69
C HIS A 127 -1.91 -3.01 -6.27
N ALA A 128 -1.36 -2.27 -7.23
CA ALA A 128 -0.83 -0.94 -7.01
C ALA A 128 -1.73 0.12 -7.67
N TYR A 129 -2.08 1.12 -6.88
CA TYR A 129 -2.84 2.29 -7.29
C TYR A 129 -1.88 3.46 -7.49
N LEU A 130 -1.97 4.11 -8.66
CA LEU A 130 -1.29 5.38 -8.90
C LEU A 130 -2.20 6.50 -8.40
N LEU A 131 -1.70 7.28 -7.45
CA LEU A 131 -2.43 8.36 -6.81
C LEU A 131 -1.83 9.71 -7.26
N PRO A 132 -2.51 10.44 -8.16
CA PRO A 132 -2.09 11.78 -8.50
C PRO A 132 -2.36 12.73 -7.33
N PRO A 133 -1.58 13.81 -7.18
CA PRO A 133 -1.84 14.84 -6.17
C PRO A 133 -3.22 15.43 -6.45
N GLY A 134 -4.15 15.23 -5.52
CA GLY A 134 -5.47 15.82 -5.59
C GLY A 134 -5.60 17.08 -4.72
N PRO A 135 -6.73 17.78 -4.81
CA PRO A 135 -7.06 18.90 -3.92
C PRO A 135 -6.89 18.48 -2.45
N ASP A 136 -6.30 19.37 -1.65
CA ASP A 136 -6.03 19.16 -0.21
C ASP A 136 -5.18 17.90 0.12
N GLY A 137 -4.46 17.36 -0.87
CA GLY A 137 -3.62 16.17 -0.72
C GLY A 137 -4.43 14.86 -0.67
N VAL A 138 -5.68 14.87 -1.16
CA VAL A 138 -6.55 13.70 -1.23
C VAL A 138 -6.69 13.21 -2.67
N SER A 139 -6.29 11.97 -2.92
CA SER A 139 -6.42 11.30 -4.22
C SER A 139 -7.63 10.37 -4.23
N ILE A 140 -8.33 10.31 -5.37
CA ILE A 140 -9.48 9.43 -5.57
C ILE A 140 -9.09 8.35 -6.58
N THR A 141 -9.32 7.08 -6.25
CA THR A 141 -9.09 5.96 -7.19
C THR A 141 -10.20 4.91 -7.10
N PRO A 142 -10.67 4.34 -8.22
CA PRO A 142 -11.59 3.21 -8.17
C PRO A 142 -10.94 2.01 -7.48
N LYS A 143 -11.72 1.29 -6.67
CA LYS A 143 -11.25 0.09 -5.98
C LYS A 143 -11.16 -1.07 -6.98
N LYS A 144 -9.97 -1.68 -7.09
CA LYS A 144 -9.72 -2.81 -7.99
C LYS A 144 -9.37 -4.10 -7.25
N LEU A 145 -8.69 -4.02 -6.11
CA LEU A 145 -8.31 -5.18 -5.29
C LEU A 145 -9.37 -5.55 -4.26
N ARG A 146 -9.71 -6.84 -4.20
CA ARG A 146 -10.54 -7.41 -3.14
C ARG A 146 -9.67 -7.81 -1.95
N ILE A 147 -9.61 -6.90 -0.96
CA ILE A 147 -8.79 -7.07 0.25
C ILE A 147 -9.55 -7.84 1.34
N SER A 148 -10.88 -7.82 1.34
CA SER A 148 -11.71 -8.55 2.31
C SER A 148 -12.88 -9.24 1.61
N PRO A 149 -13.25 -10.49 1.98
CA PRO A 149 -14.42 -11.19 1.42
C PRO A 149 -15.75 -10.51 1.77
N PHE A 150 -15.76 -9.65 2.79
CA PHE A 150 -16.93 -8.86 3.19
C PHE A 150 -17.00 -7.51 2.48
N ASN A 151 -15.97 -7.15 1.70
CA ASN A 151 -15.97 -5.98 0.85
C ASN A 151 -16.29 -6.39 -0.60
N GLY A 152 -17.48 -6.03 -1.09
CA GLY A 152 -17.84 -6.20 -2.51
C GLY A 152 -16.86 -5.49 -3.44
N GLY A 153 -16.90 -5.81 -4.74
CA GLY A 153 -15.98 -5.25 -5.76
C GLY A 153 -16.02 -3.72 -5.82
N ASP A 154 -17.21 -3.16 -5.63
CA ASP A 154 -17.54 -1.78 -5.96
C ASP A 154 -17.10 -0.74 -4.91
N GLY A 155 -16.92 0.51 -5.38
CA GLY A 155 -16.56 1.67 -4.59
C GLY A 155 -15.28 2.37 -5.08
N HIS A 156 -14.91 3.44 -4.40
CA HIS A 156 -13.67 4.17 -4.64
C HIS A 156 -12.94 4.40 -3.32
N TYR A 157 -11.62 4.49 -3.39
CA TYR A 157 -10.79 4.91 -2.27
C TYR A 157 -10.56 6.41 -2.34
N LEU A 158 -10.73 7.09 -1.20
CA LEU A 158 -10.13 8.38 -0.95
C LEU A 158 -8.85 8.13 -0.14
N VAL A 159 -7.72 8.60 -0.66
CA VAL A 159 -6.41 8.38 -0.05
C VAL A 159 -5.79 9.72 0.25
N ARG A 160 -5.49 9.96 1.53
CA ARG A 160 -4.67 11.07 1.99
C ARG A 160 -3.35 10.50 2.47
N ALA A 161 -2.27 10.77 1.72
CA ALA A 161 -0.94 10.24 2.01
C ALA A 161 0.12 11.34 1.86
N PRO A 162 0.15 12.34 2.77
CA PRO A 162 1.18 13.37 2.77
C PRO A 162 2.57 12.75 2.91
N GLU A 163 3.60 13.43 2.40
CA GLU A 163 4.98 12.98 2.57
C GLU A 163 5.33 12.90 4.07
N PRO A 164 5.85 11.76 4.57
CA PRO A 164 6.15 11.59 6.00
C PRO A 164 7.31 12.48 6.46
N GLY A 165 7.08 13.29 7.50
CA GLY A 165 8.04 14.23 8.06
C GLY A 165 8.56 13.80 9.44
N ALA A 166 8.16 14.52 10.49
CA ALA A 166 8.35 14.09 11.88
C ALA A 166 7.34 12.99 12.27
N GLU A 167 6.19 13.00 11.63
CA GLU A 167 5.11 12.05 11.79
C GLU A 167 4.67 11.50 10.43
N VAL A 168 4.10 10.31 10.47
CA VAL A 168 3.32 9.75 9.37
C VAL A 168 1.85 9.80 9.75
N ASP A 169 1.00 10.29 8.84
CA ASP A 169 -0.46 10.23 8.97
C ASP A 169 -1.07 9.93 7.60
N VAL A 170 -1.32 8.65 7.35
CA VAL A 170 -1.95 8.19 6.11
C VAL A 170 -3.36 7.73 6.44
N THR A 171 -4.31 8.18 5.64
CA THR A 171 -5.71 7.76 5.74
C THR A 171 -6.19 7.23 4.40
N VAL A 172 -6.78 6.04 4.43
CA VAL A 172 -7.43 5.40 3.28
C VAL A 172 -8.87 5.10 3.65
N SER A 173 -9.83 5.73 2.99
CA SER A 173 -11.25 5.44 3.17
C SER A 173 -11.84 4.80 1.92
N LEU A 174 -12.54 3.68 2.10
CA LEU A 174 -13.37 3.06 1.07
C LEU A 174 -14.78 3.61 1.17
N HIS A 175 -15.24 4.26 0.10
CA HIS A 175 -16.58 4.80 -0.04
C HIS A 175 -17.43 3.93 -0.97
N ARG A 176 -18.69 3.73 -0.60
CA ARG A 176 -19.73 3.14 -1.46
C ARG A 176 -20.87 4.14 -1.58
N GLY A 177 -21.14 4.63 -2.79
CA GLY A 177 -21.96 5.83 -2.95
C GLY A 177 -21.32 7.00 -2.18
N ASN A 178 -22.12 7.69 -1.36
CA ASN A 178 -21.66 8.79 -0.51
C ASN A 178 -21.25 8.38 0.93
N GLU A 179 -21.27 7.09 1.27
CA GLU A 179 -21.01 6.65 2.64
C GLU A 179 -19.63 5.98 2.82
N PRO A 180 -18.86 6.35 3.87
CA PRO A 180 -17.60 5.71 4.19
C PRO A 180 -17.84 4.32 4.80
N ALA A 181 -17.66 3.27 4.00
CA ALA A 181 -17.87 1.89 4.42
C ALA A 181 -16.74 1.38 5.34
N PHE A 182 -15.51 1.81 5.07
CA PHE A 182 -14.31 1.39 5.80
C PHE A 182 -13.24 2.49 5.77
N ILE A 183 -12.53 2.67 6.88
CA ILE A 183 -11.43 3.63 7.01
C ILE A 183 -10.25 2.88 7.64
N ALA A 184 -9.08 2.99 7.01
CA ALA A 184 -7.81 2.57 7.55
C ALA A 184 -6.91 3.78 7.77
N THR A 185 -6.24 3.85 8.92
CA THR A 185 -5.27 4.90 9.21
C THR A 185 -3.95 4.29 9.62
N VAL A 186 -2.85 4.91 9.19
CA VAL A 186 -1.48 4.60 9.63
C VAL A 186 -0.91 5.86 10.22
N ARG A 187 -0.72 5.88 11.54
CA ARG A 187 -0.15 7.03 12.26
C ARG A 187 1.09 6.64 13.02
N GLY A 188 2.08 7.51 13.10
CA GLY A 188 3.27 7.20 13.89
C GLY A 188 4.30 8.30 13.93
N THR A 189 5.22 8.19 14.88
CA THR A 189 6.31 9.14 15.08
C THR A 189 7.62 8.60 14.52
N ARG A 190 8.40 9.45 13.87
CA ARG A 190 9.71 9.11 13.30
C ARG A 190 10.73 8.79 14.39
N ARG A 191 11.56 7.79 14.12
CA ARG A 191 12.70 7.34 14.91
C ARG A 191 13.87 7.08 13.96
N PRO A 192 15.11 7.37 14.36
CA PRO A 192 16.27 7.00 13.55
C PRO A 192 16.39 5.48 13.48
N ALA A 193 16.64 4.92 12.29
CA ALA A 193 16.89 3.49 12.14
C ALA A 193 18.28 3.16 12.70
N ARG A 194 18.39 2.94 14.01
CA ARG A 194 19.61 2.49 14.71
C ARG A 194 19.53 1.00 15.01
N VAL A 195 20.69 0.33 15.16
CA VAL A 195 20.76 -1.10 15.47
C VAL A 195 19.95 -1.42 16.75
N ALA A 196 20.12 -0.57 17.78
CA ALA A 196 19.38 -0.69 19.03
C ALA A 196 17.86 -0.59 18.83
N GLU A 197 17.39 0.27 17.93
CA GLU A 197 15.96 0.39 17.63
C GLU A 197 15.45 -0.83 16.87
N VAL A 198 16.19 -1.34 15.88
CA VAL A 198 15.81 -2.58 15.19
C VAL A 198 15.68 -3.74 16.16
N LEU A 199 16.64 -3.92 17.06
CA LEU A 199 16.62 -4.94 18.11
C LEU A 199 15.45 -4.73 19.08
N ARG A 200 15.23 -3.49 19.53
CA ARG A 200 14.09 -3.15 20.38
C ARG A 200 12.77 -3.51 19.70
N MET A 201 12.63 -3.25 18.41
CA MET A 201 11.43 -3.60 17.66
C MET A 201 11.25 -5.12 17.50
N GLN A 202 12.33 -5.91 17.46
CA GLN A 202 12.23 -7.37 17.53
C GLN A 202 11.74 -7.85 18.90
N VAL A 203 11.95 -7.10 19.99
CA VAL A 203 11.41 -7.46 21.32
C VAL A 203 9.99 -6.95 21.52
N VAL A 204 9.68 -5.76 21.02
CA VAL A 204 8.36 -5.11 21.18
C VAL A 204 7.33 -5.70 20.23
N ALA A 205 7.75 -6.16 19.04
CA ALA A 205 6.87 -6.72 18.02
C ALA A 205 7.54 -7.88 17.24
N PRO A 206 8.02 -8.94 17.93
CA PRO A 206 8.78 -10.06 17.35
C PRO A 206 8.05 -10.79 16.23
N LEU A 207 6.72 -10.77 16.29
CA LEU A 207 5.85 -11.49 15.38
C LEU A 207 4.97 -10.53 14.58
N ALA A 208 5.28 -9.23 14.48
CA ALA A 208 4.40 -8.25 13.82
C ALA A 208 3.81 -8.72 12.47
N PRO A 209 4.58 -9.31 11.53
CA PRO A 209 3.99 -9.85 10.29
C PRO A 209 3.03 -11.03 10.54
N LEU A 210 3.38 -11.93 11.46
CA LEU A 210 2.58 -13.11 11.82
C LEU A 210 1.34 -12.73 12.65
N MET A 211 1.45 -11.75 13.54
CA MET A 211 0.36 -11.18 14.32
C MET A 211 -0.58 -10.39 13.43
N THR A 212 -0.10 -9.62 12.46
CA THR A 212 -0.97 -8.91 11.52
C THR A 212 -1.72 -9.91 10.62
N ALA A 213 -1.05 -10.99 10.17
CA ALA A 213 -1.71 -12.07 9.44
C ALA A 213 -2.71 -12.84 10.31
N LEU A 214 -2.39 -13.07 11.59
CA LEU A 214 -3.27 -13.71 12.57
C LEU A 214 -4.47 -12.82 12.89
N ASP A 215 -4.27 -11.53 13.11
CA ASP A 215 -5.30 -10.52 13.37
C ASP A 215 -6.23 -10.40 12.16
N TYR A 216 -5.68 -10.42 10.95
CA TYR A 216 -6.49 -10.48 9.73
C TYR A 216 -7.33 -11.78 9.68
N ARG A 217 -6.72 -12.94 9.99
CA ARG A 217 -7.45 -14.23 10.04
C ARG A 217 -8.53 -14.24 11.14
N LEU A 218 -8.24 -13.68 12.31
CA LEU A 218 -9.16 -13.54 13.43
C LEU A 218 -10.28 -12.53 13.12
N GLN A 219 -9.99 -11.45 12.39
CA GLN A 219 -11.01 -10.53 11.88
C GLN A 219 -11.90 -11.22 10.87
N CYS A 220 -11.34 -11.98 9.92
CA CYS A 220 -12.12 -12.77 8.99
C CYS A 220 -13.02 -13.78 9.71
N LEU A 221 -12.49 -14.47 10.73
CA LEU A 221 -13.22 -15.44 11.54
C LEU A 221 -14.31 -14.76 12.39
N THR A 222 -14.02 -13.61 12.99
CA THR A 222 -14.97 -12.85 13.82
C THR A 222 -16.11 -12.28 12.98
N LEU A 223 -15.82 -11.77 11.78
CA LEU A 223 -16.84 -11.31 10.84
C LEU A 223 -17.69 -12.46 10.29
N TRP A 224 -17.07 -13.63 10.08
CA TRP A 224 -17.79 -14.85 9.72
C TRP A 224 -18.71 -15.33 10.85
N LEU A 225 -18.21 -15.38 12.10
CA LEU A 225 -19.00 -15.70 13.29
C LEU A 225 -20.12 -14.68 13.55
N ARG A 226 -19.91 -13.40 13.21
CA ARG A 226 -20.93 -12.34 13.25
C ARG A 226 -21.89 -12.35 12.06
N ARG A 227 -21.86 -13.41 11.23
CA ARG A 227 -22.76 -13.61 10.07
C ARG A 227 -22.79 -12.45 9.08
N VAL A 228 -21.70 -11.71 8.96
CA VAL A 228 -21.60 -10.66 7.93
C VAL A 228 -21.68 -11.35 6.56
N PRO A 229 -22.65 -10.98 5.70
CA PRO A 229 -22.81 -11.65 4.42
C PRO A 229 -21.53 -11.48 3.60
N ILE A 230 -21.04 -12.61 3.08
CA ILE A 230 -19.92 -12.63 2.14
C ILE A 230 -20.44 -11.94 0.87
N ALA A 231 -19.74 -10.90 0.42
CA ALA A 231 -20.14 -10.21 -0.79
C ALA A 231 -20.02 -11.19 -1.97
N ALA A 232 -21.06 -11.24 -2.81
CA ALA A 232 -21.07 -12.10 -4.00
C ALA A 232 -19.82 -11.86 -4.84
N ARG A 233 -19.25 -12.94 -5.39
CA ARG A 233 -18.09 -12.86 -6.27
C ARG A 233 -18.56 -12.27 -7.60
N THR A 234 -18.40 -10.96 -7.80
CA THR A 234 -18.39 -10.41 -9.16
C THR A 234 -17.14 -10.93 -9.84
N GLU A 235 -17.31 -11.62 -10.96
CA GLU A 235 -16.21 -12.10 -11.79
C GLU A 235 -15.32 -10.92 -12.23
N ARG A 236 -14.01 -11.17 -12.34
CA ARG A 236 -13.08 -10.17 -12.87
C ARG A 236 -13.54 -9.85 -14.29
N VAL A 237 -13.86 -8.60 -14.58
CA VAL A 237 -13.76 -8.10 -15.95
C VAL A 237 -12.26 -8.03 -16.24
N ASP A 238 -11.79 -9.00 -17.00
CA ASP A 238 -10.42 -9.09 -17.47
C ASP A 238 -10.24 -7.98 -18.52
N GLU A 239 -9.57 -6.89 -18.16
CA GLU A 239 -9.24 -5.78 -19.06
C GLU A 239 -8.03 -6.14 -19.95
N THR A 240 -7.99 -7.38 -20.43
CA THR A 240 -6.98 -7.85 -21.37
C THR A 240 -7.63 -7.99 -22.75
N ARG A 241 -7.27 -7.07 -23.65
CA ARG A 241 -7.74 -6.85 -25.05
C ARG A 241 -8.98 -5.97 -25.24
N ALA A 242 -8.75 -4.65 -25.22
CA ALA A 242 -9.37 -3.79 -26.22
C ALA A 242 -8.40 -3.67 -27.41
N PRO A 243 -8.67 -4.25 -28.59
CA PRO A 243 -7.98 -3.82 -29.79
C PRO A 243 -8.52 -2.42 -30.15
N ALA A 244 -7.62 -1.44 -30.11
CA ALA A 244 -7.80 -0.16 -30.77
C ALA A 244 -8.02 -0.42 -32.27
N ARG A 245 -9.26 -0.29 -32.75
CA ARG A 245 -9.55 -0.05 -34.17
C ARG A 245 -10.96 0.50 -34.38
N ALA A 246 -10.99 1.67 -35.03
CA ALA A 246 -12.09 2.25 -35.79
C ALA A 246 -13.25 2.93 -35.02
N LEU A 247 -12.96 4.08 -34.41
CA LEU A 247 -13.89 5.22 -34.38
C LEU A 247 -13.41 6.24 -35.43
N VAL A 248 -13.65 5.90 -36.70
CA VAL A 248 -13.67 6.86 -37.82
C VAL A 248 -14.79 6.43 -38.75
N THR A 249 -15.99 6.94 -38.51
CA THR A 249 -16.85 7.42 -39.60
C THR A 249 -17.60 8.65 -39.11
N HIS A 250 -17.15 9.79 -39.63
CA HIS A 250 -17.79 11.09 -39.55
C HIS A 250 -19.27 11.03 -39.93
N ALA A 251 -20.08 11.73 -39.15
CA ALA A 251 -20.91 12.84 -39.60
C ALA A 251 -21.04 12.99 -41.13
N ALA A 252 -22.14 12.47 -41.68
CA ALA A 252 -22.78 13.01 -42.88
C ALA A 252 -24.16 12.38 -43.04
N ARG A 253 -25.20 13.07 -42.55
CA ARG A 253 -26.55 13.17 -43.16
C ARG A 253 -27.47 13.97 -42.24
N SER A 254 -27.30 15.29 -42.32
CA SER A 254 -28.39 16.25 -42.17
C SER A 254 -28.56 16.95 -43.52
N ARG A 255 -29.50 16.47 -44.32
CA ARG A 255 -30.30 17.22 -45.29
C ARG A 255 -31.57 16.42 -45.53
#